data_AF-A0A453BPX2-F1
#
_entry.id   AF-A0A453BPX2-F1
#
_cell.length_a   1.000
_cell.length_b   1.000
_cell.length_c   1.000
_cell.angle_alpha   90.00
_cell.angle_beta   90.00
_cell.angle_gamma   90.00
#
_symmetry.space_group_name_H-M   'P 1'
#
loop_
_entity.id
_entity.type
_entity.pdbx_description
1 polymer ?
#
loop_
_entity_poly.entity_id
_entity_poly.type
_entity_poly.pdbx_seq_one_letter_code
_entity_poly.pdbx_strand_id
1 'polypeptide(L)'
;MPAAFVSFNSQWGAAVCAQTQQTSNPTVWLTEWAPEPRDVYWPNLAIPFVELSVRRLIMAVALFFLTFFFMVPIALVQSVANLDDIERVLPFLKPIIERNGPRSVIQGFLPGIALKIFLIFLPTILMAMSKIEGHVSLSGLERRTASKYFLFIFVNVFLGSVVAGTAFQQLNSFIHQSTNKIPETIGESIPMKATFFITYIMVDGWAGIAAEVLRLKPLIMFHIKNTFLVRTEQDREQAMDPGSLEFGSTEPRIQLYFLLGLVYAVVTPIILPFIIVFFGLAYLVFRHQIINVYNQQYESGAQFWPGVHGRIVTALVISQILLIGLLSTQEAEQSTVALLPLPVLTIWFHYVCKGRFEPAYIKCPLQAGSKRI
;
A
#
# COMPACT_ATOMS: atom_id res chain seq x y z
N MET A 1 34.53 -4.46 -1.12
CA MET A 1 33.30 -4.04 -1.82
C MET A 1 33.70 -3.17 -3.00
N PRO A 2 33.29 -3.46 -4.25
CA PRO A 2 33.56 -2.60 -5.41
C PRO A 2 32.56 -1.42 -5.47
N ALA A 3 32.49 -0.64 -4.39
CA ALA A 3 31.61 0.52 -4.27
C ALA A 3 32.32 1.62 -3.46
N ALA A 4 32.11 2.88 -3.81
CA ALA A 4 32.72 4.03 -3.14
C ALA A 4 31.79 5.24 -3.19
N PHE A 5 31.90 6.12 -2.20
CA PHE A 5 31.31 7.44 -2.23
C PHE A 5 32.30 8.41 -2.87
N VAL A 6 31.85 9.15 -3.88
CA VAL A 6 32.67 10.13 -4.60
C VAL A 6 32.12 11.52 -4.37
N SER A 7 32.97 12.41 -3.85
CA SER A 7 32.63 13.81 -3.56
C SER A 7 33.24 14.73 -4.61
N PHE A 8 32.54 15.83 -4.91
CA PHE A 8 32.96 16.83 -5.90
C PHE A 8 33.03 18.22 -5.24
N ASN A 9 33.87 19.10 -5.79
CA ASN A 9 33.99 20.48 -5.31
C ASN A 9 32.75 21.35 -5.61
N SER A 10 31.85 20.88 -6.47
CA SER A 10 30.62 21.59 -6.83
C SER A 10 29.43 20.64 -7.00
N GLN A 11 28.23 21.11 -6.65
CA GLN A 11 26.98 20.38 -6.88
C GLN A 11 26.75 20.11 -8.37
N TRP A 12 27.16 21.04 -9.24
CA TRP A 12 27.11 20.87 -10.69
C TRP A 12 27.93 19.65 -11.14
N GLY A 13 29.17 19.48 -10.66
CA GLY A 13 30.02 18.35 -11.02
C GLY A 13 29.43 17.00 -10.59
N ALA A 14 28.89 16.95 -9.37
CA ALA A 14 28.17 15.77 -8.87
C ALA A 14 26.92 15.46 -9.72
N ALA A 15 26.15 16.49 -10.10
CA ALA A 15 24.95 16.33 -10.91
C ALA A 15 25.23 15.80 -12.31
N VAL A 16 26.34 16.21 -12.94
CA VAL A 16 26.78 15.68 -14.23
C VAL A 16 27.21 14.22 -14.08
N CYS A 17 28.03 13.91 -13.07
CA CYS A 17 28.50 12.54 -12.81
C CYS A 17 27.33 11.56 -12.61
N ALA A 18 26.41 11.87 -11.68
CA ALA A 18 25.31 10.96 -11.32
C ALA A 18 24.28 10.72 -12.45
N GLN A 19 24.25 11.56 -13.48
CA GLN A 19 23.25 11.51 -14.56
C GLN A 19 23.81 11.05 -15.91
N THR A 20 25.10 10.71 -15.98
CA THR A 20 25.78 10.33 -17.23
C THR A 20 26.32 8.91 -17.18
N GLN A 21 26.34 8.23 -18.33
CA GLN A 21 26.96 6.93 -18.48
C GLN A 21 28.50 7.11 -18.52
N GLN A 22 29.21 6.47 -17.60
CA GLN A 22 30.66 6.68 -17.44
C GLN A 22 31.52 5.85 -18.40
N THR A 23 31.04 4.68 -18.82
CA THR A 23 31.78 3.75 -19.69
C THR A 23 30.85 3.10 -20.71
N SER A 24 31.41 2.55 -21.80
CA SER A 24 30.63 1.88 -22.85
C SER A 24 29.84 0.67 -22.33
N ASN A 25 30.28 0.02 -21.26
CA ASN A 25 29.55 -1.07 -20.61
C ASN A 25 28.55 -0.53 -19.57
N PRO A 26 27.23 -0.71 -19.74
CA PRO A 26 26.22 -0.18 -18.83
C PRO A 26 26.17 -0.88 -17.46
N THR A 27 26.99 -1.89 -17.20
CA THR A 27 27.00 -2.62 -15.92
C THR A 27 28.20 -2.28 -15.02
N VAL A 28 29.11 -1.41 -15.49
CA VAL A 28 30.34 -1.04 -14.80
C VAL A 28 30.35 0.46 -14.56
N TRP A 29 30.90 0.91 -13.42
CA TRP A 29 30.90 2.32 -13.01
C TRP A 29 29.50 2.95 -13.03
N LEU A 30 28.53 2.20 -12.53
CA LEU A 30 27.17 2.69 -12.29
C LEU A 30 27.20 3.78 -11.23
N THR A 31 26.69 4.96 -11.59
CA THR A 31 26.61 6.12 -10.70
C THR A 31 25.15 6.34 -10.30
N GLU A 32 24.91 6.44 -9.00
CA GLU A 32 23.61 6.79 -8.42
C GLU A 32 23.79 7.98 -7.48
N TRP A 33 22.72 8.73 -7.23
CA TRP A 33 22.73 9.77 -6.21
C TRP A 33 22.95 9.13 -4.84
N ALA A 34 24.04 9.50 -4.17
CA ALA A 34 24.27 9.06 -2.81
C ALA A 34 23.16 9.60 -1.90
N PRO A 35 22.46 8.73 -1.15
CA PRO A 35 21.51 9.18 -0.14
C PRO A 35 22.25 9.91 0.98
N GLU A 36 21.54 10.70 1.78
CA GLU A 36 22.15 11.35 2.94
C GLU A 36 22.72 10.31 3.93
N PRO A 37 23.75 10.63 4.73
CA PRO A 37 24.43 9.64 5.57
C PRO A 37 23.51 8.84 6.52
N ARG A 38 22.42 9.45 7.00
CA ARG A 38 21.41 8.80 7.86
C ARG A 38 20.42 7.91 7.10
N ASP A 39 20.25 8.15 5.80
CA ASP A 39 19.38 7.37 4.90
C ASP A 39 20.11 6.16 4.30
N VAL A 40 21.45 6.10 4.40
CA VAL A 40 22.23 4.94 3.93
C VAL A 40 21.89 3.69 4.76
N TYR A 41 21.42 2.64 4.08
CA TYR A 41 21.28 1.32 4.67
C TYR A 41 22.56 0.49 4.44
N TRP A 42 23.52 0.70 5.34
CA TRP A 42 24.88 0.13 5.28
C TRP A 42 24.98 -1.38 4.98
N PRO A 43 24.12 -2.27 5.53
CA PRO A 43 24.24 -3.71 5.28
C PRO A 43 24.13 -4.11 3.81
N ASN A 44 23.42 -3.33 2.99
CA ASN A 44 23.16 -3.66 1.59
C ASN A 44 24.25 -3.17 0.63
N LEU A 45 25.19 -2.33 1.07
CA LEU A 45 26.29 -1.84 0.23
C LEU A 45 27.29 -2.95 -0.18
N ALA A 46 27.32 -4.05 0.57
CA ALA A 46 28.24 -5.17 0.34
C ALA A 46 27.79 -6.15 -0.74
N ILE A 47 26.55 -6.03 -1.23
CA ILE A 47 25.95 -7.01 -2.13
C ILE A 47 26.53 -6.85 -3.55
N PRO A 48 27.08 -7.91 -4.16
CA PRO A 48 27.54 -7.87 -5.55
C PRO A 48 26.40 -7.57 -6.54
N PHE A 49 26.70 -6.80 -7.59
CA PHE A 49 25.69 -6.38 -8.59
C PHE A 49 24.94 -7.56 -9.23
N VAL A 50 25.64 -8.63 -9.59
CA VAL A 50 25.06 -9.85 -10.17
C VAL A 50 24.08 -10.55 -9.21
N GLU A 51 24.34 -10.52 -7.90
CA GLU A 51 23.43 -11.10 -6.91
C GLU A 51 22.13 -10.30 -6.77
N LEU A 52 22.14 -8.98 -7.02
CA LEU A 52 20.94 -8.14 -6.89
C LEU A 52 19.81 -8.63 -7.80
N SER A 53 20.12 -8.99 -9.04
CA SER A 53 19.12 -9.51 -9.99
C SER A 53 18.49 -10.82 -9.50
N VAL A 54 19.30 -11.74 -8.98
CA VAL A 54 18.83 -13.03 -8.44
C VAL A 54 18.00 -12.82 -7.19
N ARG A 55 18.45 -11.97 -6.25
CA ARG A 55 17.72 -11.64 -5.02
C ARG A 55 16.37 -11.00 -5.33
N ARG A 56 16.31 -10.06 -6.27
CA ARG A 56 15.06 -9.43 -6.72
C ARG A 56 14.11 -10.43 -7.37
N LEU A 57 14.61 -11.36 -8.18
CA LEU A 57 13.79 -12.43 -8.77
C LEU A 57 13.21 -13.35 -7.68
N ILE A 58 14.05 -13.82 -6.76
CA ILE A 58 13.61 -14.68 -5.64
C ILE A 58 12.55 -13.97 -4.80
N MET A 59 12.76 -12.70 -4.45
CA MET A 59 11.79 -11.93 -3.68
C MET A 59 10.50 -11.64 -4.44
N ALA A 60 10.55 -11.49 -5.76
CA ALA A 60 9.34 -11.36 -6.59
C ALA A 60 8.53 -12.67 -6.60
N VAL A 61 9.20 -13.82 -6.74
CA VAL A 61 8.55 -15.15 -6.65
C VAL A 61 7.98 -15.39 -5.24
N ALA A 62 8.74 -15.05 -4.20
CA ALA A 62 8.26 -15.14 -2.83
C ALA A 62 7.05 -14.23 -2.57
N LEU A 63 7.03 -13.02 -3.15
CA LEU A 63 5.88 -12.11 -3.06
C LEU A 63 4.65 -12.70 -3.73
N PHE A 64 4.82 -13.34 -4.90
CA PHE A 64 3.73 -14.04 -5.58
C PHE A 64 3.14 -15.14 -4.67
N PHE A 65 3.96 -16.00 -4.09
CA PHE A 65 3.48 -17.05 -3.19
C PHE A 65 2.85 -16.47 -1.92
N LEU A 66 3.44 -15.43 -1.34
CA LEU A 66 2.86 -14.73 -0.19
C LEU A 66 1.46 -14.21 -0.53
N THR A 67 1.31 -13.54 -1.68
CA THR A 67 0.02 -13.05 -2.16
C THR A 67 -0.96 -14.18 -2.43
N PHE A 68 -0.53 -15.27 -3.07
CA PHE A 68 -1.39 -16.41 -3.41
C PHE A 68 -1.88 -17.16 -2.17
N PHE A 69 -0.99 -17.53 -1.25
CA PHE A 69 -1.38 -18.27 -0.04
C PHE A 69 -2.20 -17.41 0.92
N PHE A 70 -2.03 -16.08 0.92
CA PHE A 70 -2.87 -15.20 1.73
C PHE A 70 -4.32 -15.08 1.25
N MET A 71 -4.66 -15.57 0.06
CA MET A 71 -6.05 -15.66 -0.37
C MET A 71 -6.88 -16.57 0.57
N VAL A 72 -6.26 -17.56 1.21
CA VAL A 72 -6.94 -18.49 2.14
C VAL A 72 -7.43 -17.78 3.42
N PRO A 73 -6.59 -17.04 4.16
CA PRO A 73 -7.06 -16.18 5.26
C PRO A 73 -8.15 -15.20 4.84
N ILE A 74 -8.03 -14.56 3.68
CA ILE A 74 -9.05 -13.61 3.18
C ILE A 74 -10.38 -14.32 2.93
N ALA A 75 -10.33 -15.47 2.26
CA ALA A 75 -11.47 -16.34 2.05
C ALA A 75 -12.20 -16.67 3.37
N LEU A 76 -11.45 -17.04 4.41
CA LEU A 76 -12.01 -17.30 5.73
C LEU A 76 -12.68 -16.05 6.33
N VAL A 77 -12.03 -14.89 6.25
CA VAL A 77 -12.63 -13.62 6.71
C VAL A 77 -13.92 -13.29 5.95
N GLN A 78 -13.96 -13.52 4.64
CA GLN A 78 -15.14 -13.29 3.82
C GLN A 78 -16.27 -14.25 4.16
N SER A 79 -15.97 -15.52 4.48
CA SER A 79 -16.99 -16.46 4.96
C SER A 79 -17.61 -15.98 6.28
N VAL A 80 -16.82 -15.35 7.16
CA VAL A 80 -17.33 -14.76 8.41
C VAL A 80 -18.17 -13.50 8.19
N ALA A 81 -18.11 -12.88 7.01
CA ALA A 81 -18.96 -11.74 6.66
C ALA A 81 -20.38 -12.15 6.21
N ASN A 82 -20.59 -13.41 5.82
CA ASN A 82 -21.86 -13.95 5.37
C ASN A 82 -22.51 -14.80 6.49
N LEU A 83 -23.75 -14.50 6.88
CA LEU A 83 -24.42 -15.15 8.02
C LEU A 83 -24.59 -16.67 7.84
N ASP A 84 -24.98 -17.10 6.64
CA ASP A 84 -25.22 -18.52 6.34
C ASP A 84 -23.92 -19.34 6.37
N ASP A 85 -22.78 -18.69 6.07
CA ASP A 85 -21.46 -19.31 6.09
C ASP A 85 -20.86 -19.34 7.51
N ILE A 86 -21.14 -18.33 8.35
CA ILE A 86 -20.68 -18.31 9.76
C ILE A 86 -21.20 -19.53 10.53
N GLU A 87 -22.47 -19.88 10.37
CA GLU A 87 -23.08 -21.04 11.04
C GLU A 87 -22.43 -22.36 10.62
N ARG A 88 -21.87 -22.42 9.42
CA ARG A 88 -21.17 -23.59 8.88
C ARG A 88 -19.70 -23.65 9.32
N VAL A 89 -19.01 -22.51 9.35
CA VAL A 89 -17.56 -22.43 9.63
C VAL A 89 -17.27 -22.35 11.13
N LEU A 90 -18.08 -21.65 11.91
CA LEU A 90 -17.89 -21.43 13.35
C LEU A 90 -19.15 -21.86 14.13
N PRO A 91 -19.41 -23.17 14.28
CA PRO A 91 -20.64 -23.68 14.91
C PRO A 91 -20.81 -23.25 16.37
N PHE A 92 -19.73 -22.87 17.06
CA PHE A 92 -19.78 -22.36 18.44
C PHE A 92 -20.38 -20.94 18.55
N LEU A 93 -20.48 -20.20 17.45
CA LEU A 93 -21.13 -18.88 17.43
C LEU A 93 -22.65 -18.98 17.28
N LYS A 94 -23.21 -20.13 16.88
CA LYS A 94 -24.66 -20.35 16.72
C LYS A 94 -25.50 -19.90 17.93
N PRO A 95 -25.16 -20.28 19.18
CA PRO A 95 -25.97 -19.91 20.35
C PRO A 95 -25.95 -18.40 20.63
N ILE A 96 -24.91 -17.70 20.17
CA ILE A 96 -24.72 -16.25 20.36
C ILE A 96 -25.45 -15.50 19.24
N ILE A 97 -25.45 -16.03 18.02
CA ILE A 97 -26.11 -15.46 16.84
C ILE A 97 -27.63 -15.58 16.93
N GLU A 98 -28.13 -16.70 17.48
CA GLU A 98 -29.57 -16.95 17.71
C GLU A 98 -30.18 -16.06 18.81
N ARG A 99 -29.34 -15.42 19.65
CA ARG A 99 -29.80 -14.46 20.64
C ARG A 99 -30.13 -13.14 19.94
N ASN A 100 -31.34 -12.60 20.14
CA ASN A 100 -31.74 -11.30 19.58
C ASN A 100 -30.76 -10.19 20.01
N GLY A 101 -29.96 -9.64 19.08
CA GLY A 101 -29.11 -8.47 19.35
C GLY A 101 -27.74 -8.44 18.65
N PRO A 102 -26.78 -9.33 18.96
CA PRO A 102 -25.39 -9.19 18.49
C PRO A 102 -25.15 -9.59 17.03
N ARG A 103 -26.14 -10.12 16.30
CA ARG A 103 -25.98 -10.64 14.92
C ARG A 103 -25.39 -9.60 13.96
N SER A 104 -25.93 -8.37 13.94
CA SER A 104 -25.48 -7.31 13.04
C SER A 104 -24.10 -6.74 13.43
N VAL A 105 -23.80 -6.68 14.72
CA VAL A 105 -22.50 -6.20 15.23
C VAL A 105 -21.39 -7.20 14.91
N ILE A 106 -21.64 -8.49 15.14
CA ILE A 106 -20.68 -9.55 14.82
C ILE A 106 -20.41 -9.57 13.32
N GLN A 107 -21.46 -9.57 12.49
CA GLN A 107 -21.30 -9.60 11.03
C GLN A 107 -20.59 -8.35 10.47
N GLY A 108 -20.88 -7.17 11.02
CA GLY A 108 -20.29 -5.92 10.54
C GLY A 108 -18.83 -5.73 10.94
N PHE A 109 -18.50 -5.98 12.22
CA PHE A 109 -17.21 -5.59 12.79
C PHE A 109 -16.18 -6.73 12.79
N LEU A 110 -16.61 -7.98 13.02
CA LEU A 110 -15.70 -9.11 13.19
C LEU A 110 -14.82 -9.36 11.94
N PRO A 111 -15.34 -9.33 10.69
CA PRO A 111 -14.50 -9.50 9.51
C PRO A 111 -13.43 -8.41 9.37
N GLY A 112 -13.79 -7.16 9.68
CA GLY A 112 -12.84 -6.04 9.65
C GLY A 112 -11.72 -6.19 10.68
N ILE A 113 -12.05 -6.61 11.91
CA ILE A 113 -11.07 -6.86 12.97
C ILE A 113 -10.18 -8.05 12.60
N ALA A 114 -10.77 -9.16 12.14
CA ALA A 114 -10.02 -10.35 11.73
C ALA A 114 -9.04 -10.02 10.59
N LEU A 115 -9.49 -9.28 9.57
CA LEU A 115 -8.63 -8.83 8.48
C LEU A 115 -7.48 -7.97 8.99
N LYS A 116 -7.77 -7.01 9.88
CA LYS A 116 -6.74 -6.16 10.47
C LYS A 116 -5.68 -6.97 11.21
N ILE A 117 -6.08 -7.97 11.99
CA ILE A 117 -5.14 -8.86 12.70
C ILE A 117 -4.20 -9.56 11.73
N PHE A 118 -4.71 -10.12 10.62
CA PHE A 118 -3.88 -10.75 9.60
C PHE A 118 -2.92 -9.75 8.92
N LEU A 119 -3.33 -8.50 8.75
CA LEU A 119 -2.54 -7.48 8.08
C LEU A 119 -1.48 -6.82 8.99
N ILE A 120 -1.55 -6.95 10.31
CA ILE A 120 -0.59 -6.30 11.25
C ILE A 120 0.85 -6.74 11.01
N PHE A 121 1.09 -8.02 10.73
CA PHE A 121 2.45 -8.56 10.57
C PHE A 121 3.03 -8.31 9.17
N LEU A 122 2.17 -8.01 8.21
CA LEU A 122 2.53 -7.99 6.80
C LEU A 122 3.54 -6.88 6.43
N PRO A 123 3.42 -5.62 6.90
CA PRO A 123 4.42 -4.60 6.62
C PRO A 123 5.83 -5.00 7.07
N THR A 124 5.95 -5.70 8.20
CA THR A 124 7.24 -6.20 8.71
C THR A 124 7.84 -7.25 7.77
N ILE A 125 7.02 -8.19 7.28
CA ILE A 125 7.45 -9.21 6.31
C ILE A 125 7.89 -8.54 5.00
N LEU A 126 7.09 -7.61 4.48
CA LEU A 126 7.39 -6.92 3.23
C LEU A 126 8.64 -6.03 3.33
N MET A 127 8.87 -5.40 4.49
CA MET A 127 10.09 -4.66 4.78
C MET A 127 11.31 -5.58 4.81
N ALA A 128 11.20 -6.76 5.44
CA ALA A 128 12.26 -7.76 5.43
C ALA A 128 12.60 -8.22 4.00
N MET A 129 11.57 -8.48 3.18
CA MET A 129 11.77 -8.81 1.76
C MET A 129 12.46 -7.68 1.00
N SER A 130 12.07 -6.42 1.22
CA SER A 130 12.74 -5.26 0.61
C SER A 130 14.21 -5.14 1.06
N LYS A 131 14.52 -5.43 2.32
CA LYS A 131 15.92 -5.46 2.81
C LYS A 131 16.74 -6.50 2.06
N ILE A 132 16.19 -7.71 1.84
CA ILE A 132 16.88 -8.79 1.12
C ILE A 132 17.10 -8.47 -0.36
N GLU A 133 16.23 -7.66 -1.00
CA GLU A 133 16.40 -7.21 -2.39
C GLU A 133 17.65 -6.33 -2.62
N GLY A 134 18.23 -5.77 -1.56
CA GLY A 134 19.50 -5.04 -1.64
C GLY A 134 19.37 -3.56 -2.03
N HIS A 135 18.32 -2.86 -1.60
CA HIS A 135 18.24 -1.39 -1.77
C HIS A 135 19.18 -0.68 -0.79
N VAL A 136 19.86 0.36 -1.26
CA VAL A 136 20.94 1.05 -0.51
C VAL A 136 20.47 2.17 0.40
N SER A 137 19.23 2.65 0.24
CA SER A 137 18.65 3.72 1.08
C SER A 137 17.41 3.25 1.85
N LEU A 138 17.19 3.80 3.05
CA LEU A 138 15.99 3.57 3.85
C LEU A 138 14.75 4.09 3.11
N SER A 139 14.85 5.28 2.51
CA SER A 139 13.83 5.88 1.65
C SER A 139 13.44 4.98 0.48
N GLY A 140 14.43 4.33 -0.16
CA GLY A 140 14.22 3.36 -1.23
C GLY A 140 13.54 2.08 -0.73
N LEU A 141 13.97 1.57 0.43
CA LEU A 141 13.38 0.40 1.09
C LEU A 141 11.90 0.64 1.44
N GLU A 142 11.55 1.80 2.00
CA GLU A 142 10.17 2.14 2.34
C GLU A 142 9.31 2.32 1.10
N ARG A 143 9.80 3.01 0.06
CA ARG A 143 9.08 3.14 -1.23
C ARG A 143 8.81 1.79 -1.88
N ARG A 144 9.78 0.87 -1.85
CA ARG A 144 9.61 -0.47 -2.40
C ARG A 144 8.65 -1.31 -1.56
N THR A 145 8.74 -1.22 -0.24
CA THR A 145 7.83 -1.90 0.69
C THR A 145 6.40 -1.43 0.49
N ALA A 146 6.19 -0.11 0.39
CA ALA A 146 4.90 0.49 0.07
C ALA A 146 4.34 -0.05 -1.25
N SER A 147 5.18 -0.14 -2.29
CA SER A 147 4.77 -0.68 -3.60
C SER A 147 4.29 -2.13 -3.51
N LYS A 148 5.01 -2.98 -2.77
CA LYS A 148 4.63 -4.39 -2.56
C LYS A 148 3.36 -4.50 -1.74
N TYR A 149 3.24 -3.67 -0.70
CA TYR A 149 2.07 -3.71 0.17
C TYR A 149 0.82 -3.22 -0.56
N PHE A 150 0.93 -2.18 -1.40
CA PHE A 150 -0.17 -1.75 -2.26
C PHE A 150 -0.63 -2.88 -3.20
N LEU A 151 0.31 -3.55 -3.89
CA LEU A 151 -0.02 -4.70 -4.74
C LEU A 151 -0.70 -5.80 -3.93
N PHE A 152 -0.18 -6.11 -2.75
CA PHE A 152 -0.77 -7.12 -1.88
C PHE A 152 -2.20 -6.75 -1.48
N ILE A 153 -2.43 -5.53 -0.99
CA ILE A 153 -3.75 -5.09 -0.55
C ILE A 153 -4.71 -5.07 -1.75
N PHE A 154 -4.25 -4.59 -2.90
CA PHE A 154 -5.05 -4.59 -4.13
C PHE A 154 -5.51 -6.01 -4.51
N VAL A 155 -4.59 -6.97 -4.55
CA VAL A 155 -4.91 -8.35 -4.95
C VAL A 155 -5.70 -9.08 -3.87
N ASN A 156 -5.29 -9.01 -2.61
CA ASN A 156 -5.92 -9.80 -1.53
C ASN A 156 -7.13 -9.09 -0.91
N VAL A 157 -6.99 -7.84 -0.51
CA VAL A 157 -8.06 -7.13 0.23
C VAL A 157 -9.14 -6.65 -0.73
N PHE A 158 -8.79 -6.08 -1.88
CA PHE A 158 -9.78 -5.61 -2.84
C PHE A 158 -10.26 -6.74 -3.75
N LEU A 159 -9.43 -7.23 -4.68
CA LEU A 159 -9.84 -8.28 -5.63
C LEU A 159 -10.20 -9.57 -4.91
N GLY A 160 -9.40 -10.01 -3.94
CA GLY A 160 -9.64 -11.24 -3.19
C GLY A 160 -10.93 -11.19 -2.39
N SER A 161 -11.34 -10.06 -1.83
CA SER A 161 -12.64 -9.96 -1.13
C SER A 161 -13.83 -9.99 -2.09
N VAL A 162 -13.69 -9.37 -3.27
CA VAL A 162 -14.71 -9.37 -4.32
C VAL A 162 -14.84 -10.76 -4.96
N VAL A 163 -13.71 -11.39 -5.29
CA VAL A 163 -13.64 -12.71 -5.95
C VAL A 163 -13.86 -13.86 -4.96
N ALA A 164 -13.29 -13.87 -3.76
CA ALA A 164 -13.54 -14.97 -2.82
C ALA A 164 -15.01 -14.99 -2.38
N GLY A 165 -15.60 -13.80 -2.16
CA GLY A 165 -17.02 -13.71 -1.84
C GLY A 165 -17.95 -14.27 -2.92
N THR A 166 -17.55 -14.21 -4.19
CA THR A 166 -18.29 -14.79 -5.32
C THR A 166 -17.90 -16.24 -5.58
N ALA A 167 -16.61 -16.56 -5.53
CA ALA A 167 -16.08 -17.90 -5.76
C ALA A 167 -16.59 -18.90 -4.72
N PHE A 168 -16.78 -18.56 -3.44
CA PHE A 168 -17.42 -19.51 -2.51
C PHE A 168 -18.88 -19.84 -2.88
N GLN A 169 -19.58 -18.90 -3.51
CA GLN A 169 -20.97 -19.07 -3.95
C GLN A 169 -21.06 -19.69 -5.36
N GLN A 170 -20.01 -19.55 -6.18
CA GLN A 170 -20.01 -19.84 -7.63
C GLN A 170 -18.78 -20.65 -8.09
N LEU A 171 -18.02 -21.30 -7.20
CA LEU A 171 -16.74 -21.97 -7.50
C LEU A 171 -16.87 -23.00 -8.63
N ASN A 172 -18.01 -23.69 -8.66
CA ASN A 172 -18.32 -24.68 -9.70
C ASN A 172 -18.65 -24.03 -11.05
N SER A 173 -19.21 -22.82 -11.08
CA SER A 173 -19.47 -22.09 -12.33
C SER A 173 -18.24 -21.33 -12.83
N PHE A 174 -17.42 -20.74 -11.95
CA PHE A 174 -16.21 -19.99 -12.31
C PHE A 174 -15.15 -20.86 -13.01
N ILE A 175 -14.96 -22.11 -12.58
CA ILE A 175 -14.00 -23.04 -13.19
C ILE A 175 -14.42 -23.43 -14.63
N HIS A 176 -15.73 -23.35 -14.93
CA HIS A 176 -16.30 -23.72 -16.23
C HIS A 176 -16.72 -22.53 -17.10
N GLN A 177 -16.47 -21.29 -16.66
CA GLN A 177 -16.91 -20.08 -17.36
C GLN A 177 -15.86 -19.58 -18.37
N SER A 178 -16.33 -19.09 -19.52
CA SER A 178 -15.48 -18.46 -20.54
C SER A 178 -14.86 -17.16 -20.03
N THR A 179 -13.59 -16.90 -20.37
CA THR A 179 -12.79 -15.72 -19.96
C THR A 179 -13.50 -14.38 -20.21
N ASN A 180 -14.37 -14.32 -21.22
CA ASN A 180 -15.10 -13.10 -21.59
C ASN A 180 -16.13 -12.66 -20.53
N LYS A 181 -16.59 -13.55 -19.65
CA LYS A 181 -17.59 -13.23 -18.62
C LYS A 181 -16.98 -12.87 -17.26
N ILE A 182 -15.64 -12.92 -17.12
CA ILE A 182 -14.97 -12.59 -15.86
C ILE A 182 -15.24 -11.13 -15.42
N PRO A 183 -15.12 -10.12 -16.32
CA PRO A 183 -15.40 -8.73 -15.93
C PRO A 183 -16.86 -8.50 -15.53
N GLU A 184 -17.79 -9.22 -16.16
CA GLU A 184 -19.23 -9.18 -15.89
C GLU A 184 -19.55 -9.71 -14.48
N THR A 185 -19.09 -10.92 -14.15
CA THR A 185 -19.34 -11.54 -12.83
C THR A 185 -18.67 -10.76 -11.70
N ILE A 186 -17.47 -10.21 -11.94
CA ILE A 186 -16.84 -9.30 -10.98
C ILE A 186 -17.66 -8.01 -10.84
N GLY A 187 -18.12 -7.43 -11.96
CA GLY A 187 -18.95 -6.23 -11.99
C GLY A 187 -20.16 -6.31 -11.07
N GLU A 188 -20.95 -7.38 -11.19
CA GLU A 188 -22.16 -7.61 -10.37
C GLU A 188 -21.87 -7.76 -8.88
N SER A 189 -20.72 -8.34 -8.55
CA SER A 189 -20.34 -8.62 -7.16
C SER A 189 -19.81 -7.42 -6.38
N ILE A 190 -19.30 -6.41 -7.08
CA ILE A 190 -18.76 -5.19 -6.47
C ILE A 190 -19.82 -4.48 -5.61
N PRO A 191 -21.02 -4.11 -6.14
CA PRO A 191 -22.05 -3.47 -5.33
C PRO A 191 -22.44 -4.28 -4.10
N MET A 192 -22.53 -5.62 -4.21
CA MET A 192 -22.89 -6.50 -3.09
C MET A 192 -21.89 -6.44 -1.93
N LYS A 193 -20.63 -6.14 -2.21
CA LYS A 193 -19.55 -6.07 -1.20
C LYS A 193 -19.33 -4.66 -0.64
N ALA A 194 -20.11 -3.65 -1.06
CA ALA A 194 -19.99 -2.29 -0.54
C ALA A 194 -20.13 -2.22 0.99
N THR A 195 -21.09 -2.96 1.57
CA THR A 195 -21.32 -2.99 3.03
C THR A 195 -20.10 -3.48 3.79
N PHE A 196 -19.40 -4.51 3.29
CA PHE A 196 -18.17 -5.01 3.89
C PHE A 196 -17.07 -3.94 3.89
N PHE A 197 -16.90 -3.21 2.77
CA PHE A 197 -15.88 -2.16 2.71
C PHE A 197 -16.23 -0.94 3.58
N ILE A 198 -17.52 -0.61 3.74
CA ILE A 198 -17.97 0.44 4.67
C ILE A 198 -17.58 0.07 6.11
N THR A 199 -17.88 -1.16 6.55
CA THR A 199 -17.52 -1.58 7.90
C THR A 199 -16.01 -1.73 8.07
N TYR A 200 -15.29 -2.17 7.03
CA TYR A 200 -13.83 -2.17 7.01
C TYR A 200 -13.24 -0.76 7.20
N ILE A 201 -13.77 0.27 6.53
CA ILE A 201 -13.33 1.67 6.70
C ILE A 201 -13.59 2.16 8.13
N MET A 202 -14.72 1.79 8.73
CA MET A 202 -15.02 2.17 10.12
C MET A 202 -14.05 1.52 11.11
N VAL A 203 -13.73 0.24 10.92
CA VAL A 203 -12.86 -0.52 11.83
C VAL A 203 -11.38 -0.23 11.61
N ASP A 204 -10.90 -0.39 10.38
CA ASP A 204 -9.47 -0.18 10.11
C ASP A 204 -9.14 1.31 10.00
N GLY A 205 -9.97 2.07 9.29
CA GLY A 205 -9.77 3.50 9.06
C GLY A 205 -10.04 4.34 10.31
N TRP A 206 -11.31 4.49 10.70
CA TRP A 206 -11.66 5.42 11.78
C TRP A 206 -11.08 4.99 13.13
N ALA A 207 -11.35 3.76 13.57
CA ALA A 207 -10.83 3.28 14.84
C ALA A 207 -9.30 3.10 14.80
N GLY A 208 -8.71 2.79 13.65
CA GLY A 208 -7.25 2.74 13.50
C GLY A 208 -6.58 4.10 13.67
N ILE A 209 -7.10 5.15 13.04
CA ILE A 209 -6.58 6.52 13.19
C ILE A 209 -6.81 7.05 14.62
N ALA A 210 -7.97 6.76 15.22
CA ALA A 210 -8.23 7.10 16.61
C ALA A 210 -7.25 6.39 17.57
N ALA A 211 -6.95 5.11 17.33
CA ALA A 211 -5.96 4.36 18.10
C ALA A 211 -4.53 4.86 17.87
N GLU A 212 -4.22 5.35 16.66
CA GLU A 212 -2.91 5.92 16.34
C GLU A 212 -2.62 7.17 17.18
N VAL A 213 -3.64 7.97 17.55
CA VAL A 213 -3.47 9.12 18.48
C VAL A 213 -2.90 8.68 19.82
N LEU A 214 -3.36 7.54 20.35
CA LEU A 214 -2.92 7.02 21.65
C LEU A 214 -1.49 6.46 21.61
N ARG A 215 -0.98 6.14 20.42
CA ARG A 215 0.35 5.53 20.21
C ARG A 215 0.67 4.42 21.22
N LEU A 216 -0.24 3.44 21.34
CA LEU A 216 -0.14 2.39 22.37
C LEU A 216 1.18 1.62 22.34
N LYS A 217 1.71 1.30 21.14
CA LYS A 217 2.96 0.56 20.97
C LYS A 217 4.17 1.28 21.61
N PRO A 218 4.53 2.53 21.23
CA PRO A 218 5.63 3.23 21.87
C PRO A 218 5.34 3.56 23.34
N LEU A 219 4.10 3.82 23.73
CA LEU A 219 3.75 4.10 25.14
C LEU A 219 4.04 2.89 26.05
N ILE A 220 3.59 1.70 25.65
CA ILE A 220 3.85 0.45 26.38
C ILE A 220 5.36 0.15 26.41
N MET A 221 6.03 0.29 25.26
CA MET A 221 7.47 0.06 25.17
C MET A 221 8.26 1.04 26.06
N PHE A 222 7.84 2.30 26.13
CA PHE A 222 8.44 3.30 27.01
C PHE A 222 8.32 2.89 28.48
N HIS A 223 7.14 2.49 28.95
CA HIS A 223 6.97 2.05 30.34
C HIS A 223 7.77 0.78 30.67
N ILE A 224 7.82 -0.20 29.76
CA ILE A 224 8.64 -1.40 29.94
C ILE A 224 10.12 -1.03 30.03
N LYS A 225 10.64 -0.22 29.09
CA LYS A 225 12.04 0.23 29.12
C LYS A 225 12.34 1.04 30.39
N ASN A 226 11.44 1.95 30.76
CA ASN A 226 11.61 2.81 31.93
C ASN A 226 11.65 2.04 33.25
N THR A 227 10.86 0.97 33.38
CA THR A 227 10.85 0.14 34.59
C THR A 227 12.05 -0.79 34.68
N PHE A 228 12.50 -1.39 33.56
CA PHE A 228 13.48 -2.47 33.59
C PHE A 228 14.89 -2.10 33.12
N LEU A 229 15.03 -1.09 32.25
CA LEU A 229 16.29 -0.81 31.54
C LEU A 229 16.88 0.58 31.83
N VAL A 230 16.04 1.57 32.17
CA VAL A 230 16.50 2.95 32.40
C VAL A 230 17.24 3.05 33.73
N ARG A 231 18.50 3.51 33.68
CA ARG A 231 19.32 3.81 34.87
C ARG A 231 19.81 5.26 34.90
N THR A 232 19.94 5.87 33.73
CA THR A 232 20.42 7.25 33.55
C THR A 232 19.39 8.12 32.81
N GLU A 233 19.57 9.44 32.83
CA GLU A 233 18.72 10.37 32.06
C GLU A 233 18.84 10.13 30.55
N GLN A 234 20.03 9.75 30.06
CA GLN A 234 20.24 9.40 28.65
C GLN A 234 19.45 8.14 28.23
N ASP A 235 19.34 7.14 29.12
CA ASP A 235 18.52 5.96 28.83
C ASP A 235 17.04 6.33 28.71
N ARG A 236 16.60 7.32 29.49
CA ARG A 236 15.22 7.82 29.44
C ARG A 236 14.94 8.54 28.13
N GLU A 237 15.87 9.35 27.64
CA GLU A 237 15.75 10.00 26.32
C GLU A 237 15.67 8.97 25.19
N GLN A 238 16.51 7.92 25.22
CA GLN A 238 16.45 6.83 24.24
C GLN A 238 15.16 6.01 24.33
N ALA A 239 14.59 5.87 25.53
CA ALA A 239 13.30 5.22 25.71
C ALA A 239 12.13 6.05 25.17
N MET A 240 12.28 7.38 25.12
CA MET A 240 11.29 8.33 24.62
C MET A 240 11.31 8.49 23.09
N ASP A 241 12.11 7.70 22.36
CA ASP A 241 12.16 7.76 20.89
C ASP A 241 10.77 7.48 20.28
N PRO A 242 10.15 8.47 19.63
CA PRO A 242 8.84 8.32 19.02
C PRO A 242 8.91 7.53 17.70
N GLY A 243 10.08 7.38 17.09
CA GLY A 243 10.21 6.84 15.74
C GLY A 243 9.69 7.79 14.64
N SER A 244 9.76 7.31 13.39
CA SER A 244 9.29 8.02 12.21
C SER A 244 7.87 7.61 11.80
N LEU A 245 7.30 8.39 10.88
CA LEU A 245 6.12 7.96 10.13
C LEU A 245 6.48 6.72 9.31
N GLU A 246 5.78 5.61 9.53
CA GLU A 246 5.98 4.37 8.78
C GLU A 246 5.38 4.48 7.36
N PHE A 247 6.09 5.14 6.43
CA PHE A 247 5.59 5.36 5.07
C PHE A 247 5.23 4.04 4.37
N GLY A 248 6.05 3.01 4.57
CA GLY A 248 5.85 1.68 3.97
C GLY A 248 4.53 0.99 4.33
N SER A 249 3.91 1.33 5.46
CA SER A 249 2.65 0.74 5.93
C SER A 249 1.47 1.71 5.78
N THR A 250 1.66 2.99 6.05
CA THR A 250 0.59 4.01 6.04
C THR A 250 0.17 4.40 4.62
N GLU A 251 1.12 4.59 3.70
CA GLU A 251 0.82 5.09 2.36
C GLU A 251 -0.05 4.12 1.53
N PRO A 252 0.21 2.80 1.51
CA PRO A 252 -0.63 1.85 0.78
C PRO A 252 -2.07 1.75 1.32
N ARG A 253 -2.28 1.95 2.63
CA ARG A 253 -3.62 1.97 3.23
C ARG A 253 -4.43 3.17 2.76
N ILE A 254 -3.80 4.35 2.69
CA ILE A 254 -4.42 5.55 2.12
C ILE A 254 -4.80 5.31 0.65
N GLN A 255 -3.92 4.67 -0.13
CA GLN A 255 -4.21 4.35 -1.52
C GLN A 255 -5.34 3.35 -1.70
N LEU A 256 -5.51 2.40 -0.78
CA LEU A 256 -6.69 1.52 -0.79
C LEU A 256 -7.99 2.31 -0.66
N TYR A 257 -8.06 3.28 0.25
CA TYR A 257 -9.26 4.10 0.41
C TYR A 257 -9.53 4.99 -0.82
N PHE A 258 -8.47 5.48 -1.48
CA PHE A 258 -8.61 6.13 -2.79
C PHE A 258 -9.17 5.19 -3.85
N LEU A 259 -8.64 3.96 -3.95
CA LEU A 259 -9.15 2.95 -4.88
C LEU A 259 -10.63 2.65 -4.62
N LEU A 260 -10.99 2.38 -3.36
CA LEU A 260 -12.38 2.12 -2.98
C LEU A 260 -13.29 3.30 -3.32
N GLY A 261 -12.86 4.53 -3.02
CA GLY A 261 -13.59 5.74 -3.38
C GLY A 261 -13.81 5.87 -4.89
N LEU A 262 -12.76 5.67 -5.69
CA LEU A 262 -12.86 5.76 -7.15
C LEU A 262 -13.73 4.65 -7.76
N VAL A 263 -13.65 3.42 -7.27
CA VAL A 263 -14.45 2.29 -7.76
C VAL A 263 -15.92 2.46 -7.38
N TYR A 264 -16.20 2.80 -6.13
CA TYR A 264 -17.57 2.84 -5.61
C TYR A 264 -18.26 4.20 -5.75
N ALA A 265 -17.56 5.27 -6.17
CA ALA A 265 -18.17 6.59 -6.37
C ALA A 265 -19.40 6.52 -7.30
N VAL A 266 -19.32 5.72 -8.36
CA VAL A 266 -20.40 5.56 -9.34
C VAL A 266 -21.35 4.42 -8.94
N VAL A 267 -20.82 3.35 -8.33
CA VAL A 267 -21.58 2.12 -8.04
C VAL A 267 -22.41 2.23 -6.77
N THR A 268 -21.83 2.74 -5.67
CA THR A 268 -22.50 2.85 -4.36
C THR A 268 -22.00 4.09 -3.63
N PRO A 269 -22.57 5.28 -3.94
CA PRO A 269 -22.06 6.57 -3.46
C PRO A 269 -22.05 6.72 -1.93
N ILE A 270 -22.84 5.90 -1.22
CA ILE A 270 -22.94 5.95 0.25
C ILE A 270 -21.62 5.66 0.97
N ILE A 271 -20.62 5.06 0.31
CA ILE A 271 -19.28 4.85 0.89
C ILE A 271 -18.47 6.15 0.97
N LEU A 272 -18.75 7.14 0.10
CA LEU A 272 -17.94 8.35 -0.02
C LEU A 272 -17.92 9.20 1.25
N PRO A 273 -19.06 9.45 1.94
CA PRO A 273 -19.04 10.13 3.24
C PRO A 273 -18.13 9.45 4.26
N PHE A 274 -18.08 8.11 4.30
CA PHE A 274 -17.23 7.38 5.25
C PHE A 274 -15.73 7.59 4.97
N ILE A 275 -15.37 7.61 3.68
CA ILE A 275 -14.01 7.88 3.21
C ILE A 275 -13.61 9.34 3.46
N ILE A 276 -14.51 10.30 3.24
CA ILE A 276 -14.25 11.73 3.49
C ILE A 276 -14.01 11.97 4.98
N VAL A 277 -14.84 11.39 5.86
CA VAL A 277 -14.63 11.48 7.31
C VAL A 277 -13.30 10.86 7.71
N PHE A 278 -12.93 9.71 7.13
CA PHE A 278 -11.61 9.11 7.34
C PHE A 278 -10.49 10.08 6.97
N PHE A 279 -10.53 10.70 5.78
CA PHE A 279 -9.50 11.63 5.34
C PHE A 279 -9.43 12.89 6.21
N GLY A 280 -10.57 13.43 6.63
CA GLY A 280 -10.62 14.58 7.54
C GLY A 280 -9.97 14.27 8.90
N LEU A 281 -10.31 13.12 9.50
CA LEU A 281 -9.72 12.67 10.76
C LEU A 281 -8.22 12.36 10.61
N ALA A 282 -7.83 11.62 9.56
CA ALA A 282 -6.45 11.28 9.28
C ALA A 282 -5.59 12.54 9.06
N TYR A 283 -6.09 13.54 8.34
CA TYR A 283 -5.39 14.80 8.14
C TYR A 283 -5.11 15.51 9.47
N LEU A 284 -6.13 15.64 10.34
CA LEU A 284 -5.97 16.29 11.65
C LEU A 284 -4.98 15.54 12.54
N VAL A 285 -5.10 14.21 12.62
CA VAL A 285 -4.25 13.36 13.47
C VAL A 285 -2.81 13.36 12.97
N PHE A 286 -2.57 13.03 11.69
CA PHE A 286 -1.21 12.99 11.16
C PHE A 286 -0.56 14.37 11.16
N ARG A 287 -1.30 15.45 10.88
CA ARG A 287 -0.75 16.82 11.00
C ARG A 287 -0.31 17.10 12.43
N HIS A 288 -1.13 16.77 13.43
CA HIS A 288 -0.76 16.94 14.83
C HIS A 288 0.47 16.12 15.21
N GLN A 289 0.53 14.85 14.80
CA GLN A 289 1.65 13.96 15.14
C GLN A 289 2.94 14.34 14.41
N ILE A 290 2.88 14.80 13.17
CA ILE A 290 4.06 15.27 12.43
C ILE A 290 4.67 16.50 13.13
N ILE A 291 3.85 17.41 13.66
CA ILE A 291 4.34 18.61 14.35
C ILE A 291 4.90 18.28 15.73
N ASN A 292 4.23 17.41 16.50
CA ASN A 292 4.50 17.27 17.93
C ASN A 292 5.28 16.02 18.31
N VAL A 293 5.36 15.01 17.44
CA VAL A 293 5.77 13.66 17.84
C VAL A 293 6.78 13.02 16.89
N TYR A 294 6.45 12.87 15.61
CA TYR A 294 7.27 12.04 14.71
C TYR A 294 8.64 12.67 14.46
N ASN A 295 9.68 11.84 14.56
CA ASN A 295 11.04 12.23 14.19
C ASN A 295 11.36 11.68 12.79
N GLN A 296 11.73 12.57 11.87
CA GLN A 296 12.01 12.19 10.50
C GLN A 296 13.41 11.57 10.37
N GLN A 297 13.45 10.25 10.11
CA GLN A 297 14.69 9.48 9.97
C GLN A 297 15.47 9.82 8.71
N TYR A 298 14.78 10.17 7.62
CA TYR A 298 15.40 10.51 6.35
C TYR A 298 14.64 11.60 5.60
N GLU A 299 15.32 12.38 4.75
CA GLU A 299 14.74 13.35 3.82
C GLU A 299 14.85 12.86 2.38
N SER A 300 13.71 12.52 1.76
CA SER A 300 13.67 11.96 0.40
C SER A 300 13.44 13.00 -0.70
N GLY A 301 13.10 14.25 -0.37
CA GLY A 301 12.77 15.27 -1.38
C GLY A 301 11.49 14.94 -2.17
N ALA A 302 10.54 14.24 -1.56
CA ALA A 302 9.28 13.80 -2.17
C ALA A 302 9.41 12.96 -3.45
N GLN A 303 10.54 12.26 -3.64
CA GLN A 303 10.77 11.37 -4.79
C GLN A 303 9.76 10.19 -4.87
N PHE A 304 8.96 9.96 -3.82
CA PHE A 304 7.90 8.97 -3.83
C PHE A 304 6.67 9.39 -4.66
N TRP A 305 6.47 10.68 -4.95
CA TRP A 305 5.25 11.20 -5.57
C TRP A 305 4.92 10.59 -6.95
N PRO A 306 5.87 10.41 -7.89
CA PRO A 306 5.58 9.72 -9.15
C PRO A 306 5.01 8.31 -8.95
N GLY A 307 5.49 7.61 -7.91
CA GLY A 307 4.96 6.29 -7.53
C GLY A 307 3.53 6.36 -7.01
N VAL A 308 3.22 7.34 -6.16
CA VAL A 308 1.87 7.60 -5.64
C VAL A 308 0.91 7.89 -6.79
N HIS A 309 1.28 8.85 -7.65
CA HIS A 309 0.49 9.28 -8.80
C HIS A 309 0.22 8.10 -9.75
N GLY A 310 1.24 7.30 -10.07
CA GLY A 310 1.07 6.13 -10.93
C GLY A 310 0.04 5.14 -10.38
N ARG A 311 0.02 4.89 -9.07
CA ARG A 311 -0.94 3.98 -8.43
C ARG A 311 -2.35 4.55 -8.38
N ILE A 312 -2.52 5.85 -8.14
CA ILE A 312 -3.83 6.51 -8.22
C ILE A 312 -4.38 6.44 -9.65
N VAL A 313 -3.56 6.70 -10.66
CA VAL A 313 -3.99 6.57 -12.06
C VAL A 313 -4.34 5.11 -12.38
N THR A 314 -3.57 4.14 -11.87
CA THR A 314 -3.88 2.72 -12.03
C THR A 314 -5.23 2.38 -11.39
N ALA A 315 -5.51 2.90 -10.19
CA ALA A 315 -6.78 2.74 -9.51
C ALA A 315 -7.95 3.36 -10.29
N LEU A 316 -7.74 4.50 -10.95
CA LEU A 316 -8.73 5.13 -11.83
C LEU A 316 -9.03 4.27 -13.07
N VAL A 317 -7.99 3.71 -13.71
CA VAL A 317 -8.15 2.78 -14.83
C VAL A 317 -8.90 1.52 -14.39
N ILE A 318 -8.56 0.97 -13.22
CA ILE A 318 -9.28 -0.18 -12.64
C ILE A 318 -10.75 0.16 -12.42
N SER A 319 -11.06 1.32 -11.82
CA SER A 319 -12.44 1.79 -11.62
C SER A 319 -13.22 1.84 -12.94
N GLN A 320 -12.63 2.41 -14.00
CA GLN A 320 -13.26 2.50 -15.32
C GLN A 320 -13.51 1.13 -15.95
N ILE A 321 -12.53 0.21 -15.88
CA ILE A 321 -12.67 -1.17 -16.40
C ILE A 321 -13.77 -1.93 -15.65
N LEU A 322 -13.83 -1.79 -14.32
CA LEU A 322 -14.86 -2.44 -13.51
C LEU A 322 -16.25 -1.87 -13.78
N LEU A 323 -16.35 -0.54 -13.99
CA LEU A 323 -17.60 0.11 -14.37
C LEU A 323 -18.09 -0.37 -15.74
N ILE A 324 -17.19 -0.51 -16.72
CA ILE A 324 -17.50 -1.10 -18.03
C ILE A 324 -18.02 -2.53 -17.85
N GLY A 325 -17.37 -3.34 -17.01
CA GLY A 325 -17.79 -4.70 -16.69
C GLY A 325 -19.20 -4.77 -16.08
N LEU A 326 -19.51 -3.88 -15.13
CA LEU A 326 -20.83 -3.79 -14.50
C LEU A 326 -21.92 -3.31 -15.48
N LEU A 327 -21.64 -2.32 -16.34
CA LEU A 327 -22.66 -1.81 -17.27
C LEU A 327 -22.92 -2.78 -18.44
N SER A 328 -21.93 -3.60 -18.80
CA SER A 328 -22.08 -4.68 -19.77
C SER A 328 -23.14 -5.71 -19.32
N THR A 329 -23.26 -5.99 -18.01
CA THR A 329 -24.27 -6.95 -17.52
C THR A 329 -25.70 -6.39 -17.49
N GLN A 330 -25.85 -5.07 -17.51
CA GLN A 330 -27.16 -4.40 -17.48
C GLN A 330 -27.74 -4.12 -18.88
N GLU A 331 -27.21 -4.76 -19.94
CA GLU A 331 -27.59 -4.55 -21.34
C GLU A 331 -27.50 -3.07 -21.80
N ALA A 332 -26.71 -2.25 -21.10
CA ALA A 332 -26.57 -0.82 -21.36
C ALA A 332 -25.49 -0.54 -22.42
N GLU A 333 -25.60 -1.17 -23.59
CA GLU A 333 -24.57 -1.16 -24.65
C GLU A 333 -24.10 0.25 -25.06
N GLN A 334 -25.03 1.20 -25.19
CA GLN A 334 -24.70 2.59 -25.57
C GLN A 334 -23.80 3.28 -24.54
N SER A 335 -24.06 3.05 -23.24
CA SER A 335 -23.26 3.60 -22.15
C SER A 335 -21.88 2.94 -22.09
N THR A 336 -21.81 1.63 -22.33
CA THR A 336 -20.55 0.87 -22.35
C THR A 336 -19.62 1.36 -23.45
N VAL A 337 -20.15 1.60 -24.66
CA VAL A 337 -19.36 2.15 -25.79
C VAL A 337 -18.84 3.55 -25.49
N ALA A 338 -19.62 4.39 -24.81
CA ALA A 338 -19.21 5.75 -24.43
C ALA A 338 -18.05 5.77 -23.40
N LEU A 339 -17.90 4.71 -22.60
CA LEU A 339 -16.86 4.63 -21.56
C LEU A 339 -15.52 4.05 -22.05
N LEU A 340 -15.52 3.31 -23.17
CA LEU A 340 -14.30 2.70 -23.74
C LEU A 340 -13.13 3.68 -23.99
N PRO A 341 -13.35 4.95 -24.40
CA PRO A 341 -12.26 5.90 -24.57
C PRO A 341 -11.60 6.34 -23.25
N LEU A 342 -12.27 6.22 -22.09
CA LEU A 342 -11.78 6.78 -20.83
C LEU A 342 -10.48 6.15 -20.32
N PRO A 343 -10.30 4.80 -20.29
CA PRO A 343 -9.03 4.19 -19.94
C PRO A 343 -7.89 4.65 -20.84
N VAL A 344 -8.15 4.78 -22.14
CA VAL A 344 -7.15 5.23 -23.13
C VAL A 344 -6.73 6.67 -22.84
N LEU A 345 -7.69 7.57 -22.62
CA LEU A 345 -7.43 8.97 -22.28
C LEU A 345 -6.68 9.10 -20.95
N THR A 346 -7.04 8.29 -19.96
CA THR A 346 -6.41 8.29 -18.63
C THR A 346 -4.95 7.82 -18.71
N ILE A 347 -4.68 6.77 -19.47
CA ILE A 347 -3.32 6.28 -19.72
C ILE A 347 -2.51 7.30 -20.53
N TRP A 348 -3.12 7.91 -21.54
CA TRP A 348 -2.48 8.98 -22.32
C TRP A 348 -2.10 10.18 -21.44
N PHE A 349 -3.02 10.63 -20.58
CA PHE A 349 -2.75 11.66 -19.58
C PHE A 349 -1.59 11.28 -18.66
N HIS A 350 -1.54 10.03 -18.19
CA HIS A 350 -0.40 9.55 -17.40
C HIS A 350 0.93 9.67 -18.15
N TYR A 351 0.98 9.27 -19.41
CA TYR A 351 2.20 9.40 -20.23
C TYR A 351 2.62 10.85 -20.41
N VAL A 352 1.67 11.77 -20.63
CA VAL A 352 1.95 13.21 -20.73
C VAL A 352 2.53 13.73 -19.41
N CYS A 353 1.90 13.42 -18.28
CA CYS A 353 2.39 13.82 -16.96
C CYS A 353 3.76 13.22 -16.64
N LYS A 354 3.96 11.95 -17.00
CA LYS A 354 5.23 11.24 -16.83
C LYS A 354 6.34 11.92 -17.61
N GLY A 355 6.13 12.21 -18.90
CA GLY A 355 7.12 12.90 -19.73
C GLY A 355 7.41 14.34 -19.28
N ARG A 356 6.38 15.06 -18.80
CA ARG A 356 6.50 16.49 -18.48
C ARG A 356 6.98 16.78 -17.06
N PHE A 357 6.53 16.03 -16.05
CA PHE A 357 6.72 16.37 -14.64
C PHE A 357 7.60 15.39 -13.87
N GLU A 358 7.61 14.09 -14.20
CA GLU A 358 8.46 13.10 -13.52
C GLU A 358 9.96 13.46 -13.55
N PRO A 359 10.52 14.04 -14.65
CA PRO A 359 11.93 14.43 -14.66
C PRO A 359 12.32 15.39 -13.53
N ALA A 360 11.40 16.22 -13.03
CA ALA A 360 11.68 17.14 -11.93
C ALA A 360 11.91 16.42 -10.58
N TYR A 361 11.41 15.20 -10.42
CA TYR A 361 11.60 14.39 -9.21
C TYR A 361 12.81 13.46 -9.31
N ILE A 362 13.19 13.03 -10.52
CA ILE A 362 14.26 12.04 -10.74
C ILE A 362 15.58 12.72 -11.10
N LYS A 363 15.55 13.83 -11.84
CA LYS A 363 16.74 14.50 -12.37
C LYS A 363 16.95 15.83 -11.67
N CYS A 364 18.20 16.13 -11.33
CA CYS A 364 18.59 17.44 -10.83
C CYS A 364 18.97 18.34 -12.02
N PRO A 365 18.24 19.44 -12.29
CA PRO A 365 18.57 20.33 -13.39
C PRO A 365 19.88 21.08 -13.12
N LEU A 366 20.78 21.09 -14.10
CA LEU A 366 22.11 21.72 -13.98
C LEU A 366 22.05 23.22 -13.64
N GLN A 367 20.99 23.91 -14.09
CA GLN A 367 20.76 25.32 -13.77
C GLN A 367 20.59 25.55 -12.26
N ALA A 368 19.93 24.61 -11.56
CA ALA A 368 19.77 24.71 -10.10
C ALA A 368 21.11 24.47 -9.39
N GLY A 369 21.91 23.49 -9.83
CA GLY A 369 23.23 23.21 -9.27
C GLY A 369 24.32 24.25 -9.57
N SER A 370 24.04 25.21 -10.46
CA SER A 370 24.95 26.33 -10.77
C SER A 370 24.73 27.57 -9.90
N LYS A 371 23.59 27.67 -9.20
CA LYS A 371 23.35 28.77 -8.27
C LYS A 371 24.16 28.51 -7.00
N ARG A 372 25.25 29.26 -6.80
CA ARG A 372 25.96 29.29 -5.52
C ARG A 372 24.99 29.77 -4.46
N ILE A 373 24.80 28.97 -3.41
CA ILE A 373 24.27 29.43 -2.13
C ILE A 373 25.37 30.24 -1.45
#